data_AF-A0A2T4VTS6-F1
#
_entry.id   AF-A0A2T4VTS6-F1
#
_cell.length_a   1.000
_cell.length_b   1.000
_cell.length_c   1.000
_cell.angle_alpha   90.00
_cell.angle_beta   90.00
_cell.angle_gamma   90.00
#
_symmetry.space_group_name_H-M   'P 1'
#
loop_
_entity.id
_entity.type
_entity.pdbx_description
1 polymer ?
#
loop_
_entity_poly.entity_id
_entity_poly.type
_entity_poly.pdbx_seq_one_letter_code
_entity_poly.pdbx_strand_id
1 'polypeptide(L)'
;MVQEKQFLREARTETERRLIRARTSRTLFTEAFAFGLPWKEFGRVLRRFQRVGLFDSDDRVHAACLYVQSLDLFPERAREAWAMLDDAERKTKALRRRNPLRDENLEAIAHTRQVARVRGPESHER
;
A
#
# COMPACT_ATOMS: atom_id res chain seq x y z
N MET A 1 3.84 -9.88 -18.73
CA MET A 1 2.57 -9.12 -18.65
C MET A 1 1.83 -9.06 -20.01
N VAL A 2 1.37 -10.20 -20.53
CA VAL A 2 0.49 -10.23 -21.72
C VAL A 2 -1.00 -10.07 -21.31
N GLN A 3 -1.34 -10.48 -20.09
CA GLN A 3 -2.70 -10.47 -19.54
C GLN A 3 -3.31 -9.08 -19.28
N GLU A 4 -2.58 -8.09 -18.71
CA GLU A 4 -3.16 -6.75 -18.44
C GLU A 4 -3.66 -6.10 -19.74
N LYS A 5 -2.88 -6.19 -20.82
CA LYS A 5 -3.24 -5.62 -22.13
C LYS A 5 -4.46 -6.30 -22.73
N GLN A 6 -4.63 -7.60 -22.51
CA GLN A 6 -5.77 -8.36 -23.00
C GLN A 6 -7.04 -8.01 -22.22
N PHE A 7 -6.98 -8.02 -20.88
CA PHE A 7 -8.12 -7.62 -20.05
C PHE A 7 -8.54 -6.17 -20.29
N LEU A 8 -7.61 -5.24 -20.51
CA LEU A 8 -7.93 -3.86 -20.84
C LEU A 8 -8.58 -3.69 -22.22
N ARG A 9 -8.29 -4.57 -23.18
CA ARG A 9 -8.97 -4.59 -24.49
C ARG A 9 -10.39 -5.13 -24.38
N GLU A 10 -10.62 -6.08 -23.48
CA GLU A 10 -11.92 -6.72 -23.25
C GLU A 10 -12.84 -5.90 -22.33
N ALA A 11 -12.30 -4.93 -21.58
CA ALA A 11 -13.07 -4.05 -20.70
C ALA A 11 -14.02 -3.15 -21.47
N ARG A 12 -15.32 -3.26 -21.15
CA ARG A 12 -16.44 -2.58 -21.80
C ARG A 12 -16.67 -1.19 -21.24
N THR A 13 -16.25 -0.94 -20.00
CA THR A 13 -16.46 0.34 -19.30
C THR A 13 -15.16 0.92 -18.75
N GLU A 14 -15.13 2.24 -18.53
CA GLU A 14 -13.99 2.90 -17.88
C GLU A 14 -13.82 2.43 -16.42
N THR A 15 -14.91 2.07 -15.74
CA THR A 15 -14.88 1.49 -14.40
C THR A 15 -14.16 0.14 -14.38
N GLU A 16 -14.47 -0.75 -15.32
CA GLU A 16 -13.77 -2.04 -15.46
C GLU A 16 -12.29 -1.83 -15.77
N ARG A 17 -11.95 -0.89 -16.65
CA ARG A 17 -10.55 -0.55 -16.94
C ARG A 17 -9.82 -0.07 -15.70
N ARG A 18 -10.45 0.76 -14.87
CA ARG A 18 -9.87 1.21 -13.59
C ARG A 18 -9.67 0.04 -12.63
N LEU A 19 -10.65 -0.84 -12.47
CA LEU A 19 -10.54 -2.03 -11.61
C LEU A 19 -9.42 -2.98 -12.07
N ILE A 20 -9.26 -3.19 -13.38
CA ILE A 20 -8.17 -4.01 -13.92
C ILE A 20 -6.82 -3.37 -13.61
N ARG A 21 -6.66 -2.07 -13.89
CA ARG A 21 -5.41 -1.35 -13.57
C ARG A 21 -5.11 -1.38 -12.08
N ALA A 22 -6.13 -1.30 -11.23
CA ALA A 22 -6.01 -1.34 -9.77
C ALA A 22 -5.40 -2.66 -9.32
N ARG A 23 -6.05 -3.76 -9.72
CA ARG A 23 -5.63 -5.12 -9.39
C ARG A 23 -4.23 -5.39 -9.90
N THR A 24 -3.94 -5.05 -11.16
CA THR A 24 -2.59 -5.19 -11.71
C THR A 24 -1.57 -4.37 -10.95
N SER A 25 -1.87 -3.14 -10.56
CA SER A 25 -0.93 -2.30 -9.81
C SER A 25 -0.69 -2.83 -8.40
N ARG A 26 -1.72 -3.38 -7.72
CA ARG A 26 -1.59 -4.06 -6.42
C ARG A 26 -0.72 -5.31 -6.52
N THR A 27 -0.92 -6.13 -7.55
CA THR A 27 -0.09 -7.32 -7.82
C THR A 27 1.37 -6.92 -8.04
N LEU A 28 1.63 -5.97 -8.95
CA LEU A 28 2.98 -5.50 -9.22
C LEU A 28 3.65 -4.92 -7.98
N PHE A 29 2.91 -4.23 -7.11
CA PHE A 29 3.45 -3.67 -5.89
C PHE A 29 3.84 -4.76 -4.88
N THR A 30 3.01 -5.79 -4.77
CA THR A 30 3.29 -6.97 -3.92
C THR A 30 4.48 -7.75 -4.46
N GLU A 31 4.60 -7.92 -5.78
CA GLU A 31 5.77 -8.51 -6.42
C GLU A 31 7.04 -7.68 -6.18
N ALA A 32 6.96 -6.35 -6.32
CA ALA A 32 8.09 -5.45 -6.07
C ALA A 32 8.62 -5.59 -4.64
N PHE A 33 7.72 -5.75 -3.67
CA PHE A 33 8.09 -6.08 -2.29
C PHE A 33 8.74 -7.48 -2.19
N ALA A 34 8.09 -8.52 -2.73
CA ALA A 34 8.56 -9.90 -2.62
C ALA A 34 9.94 -10.12 -3.27
N PHE A 35 10.23 -9.42 -4.36
CA PHE A 35 11.53 -9.46 -5.04
C PHE A 35 12.58 -8.53 -4.41
N GLY A 36 12.23 -7.75 -3.38
CA GLY A 36 13.14 -6.81 -2.74
C GLY A 36 13.69 -5.76 -3.71
N LEU A 37 12.83 -5.21 -4.57
CA LEU A 37 13.28 -4.29 -5.60
C LEU A 37 13.85 -2.99 -5.00
N PRO A 38 14.89 -2.40 -5.61
CA PRO A 38 15.46 -1.14 -5.14
C PRO A 38 14.44 0.00 -5.26
N TRP A 39 14.62 1.06 -4.47
CA TRP A 39 13.69 2.19 -4.38
C TRP A 39 13.26 2.77 -5.74
N LYS A 40 14.17 2.82 -6.72
CA LYS A 40 13.85 3.32 -8.06
C LYS A 40 12.66 2.59 -8.69
N GLU A 41 12.63 1.27 -8.57
CA GLU A 41 11.58 0.42 -9.13
C GLU A 41 10.39 0.31 -8.18
N PHE A 42 10.65 0.03 -6.90
CA PHE A 42 9.62 -0.04 -5.86
C PHE A 42 8.77 1.24 -5.82
N GLY A 43 9.43 2.40 -5.71
CA GLY A 43 8.77 3.70 -5.68
C GLY A 43 8.04 4.05 -6.98
N ARG A 44 8.50 3.55 -8.14
CA ARG A 44 7.77 3.71 -9.41
C ARG A 44 6.46 2.93 -9.38
N VAL A 45 6.47 1.70 -8.87
CA VAL A 45 5.27 0.87 -8.74
C VAL A 45 4.34 1.42 -7.67
N LEU A 46 4.85 1.86 -6.52
CA LEU A 46 4.07 2.54 -5.47
C LEU A 46 3.32 3.75 -6.02
N ARG A 47 4.01 4.64 -6.74
CA ARG A 47 3.37 5.82 -7.36
C ARG A 47 2.33 5.42 -8.40
N ARG A 48 2.55 4.35 -9.16
CA ARG A 48 1.54 3.82 -10.10
C ARG A 48 0.31 3.34 -9.33
N PHE A 49 0.51 2.58 -8.26
CA PHE A 49 -0.57 2.06 -7.43
C PHE A 49 -1.40 3.19 -6.79
N GLN A 50 -0.73 4.20 -6.23
CA GLN A 50 -1.39 5.39 -5.68
C GLN A 50 -2.18 6.19 -6.73
N ARG A 51 -1.67 6.34 -7.95
CA ARG A 51 -2.34 7.11 -9.03
C ARG A 51 -3.57 6.42 -9.60
N VAL A 52 -3.54 5.10 -9.73
CA VAL A 52 -4.70 4.35 -10.22
C VAL A 52 -5.87 4.41 -9.22
N GLY A 53 -5.58 4.81 -7.99
CA GLY A 53 -6.52 5.00 -6.91
C GLY A 53 -6.31 3.88 -5.91
N LEU A 54 -6.09 4.24 -4.64
CA LEU A 54 -6.28 3.32 -3.53
C LEU A 54 -7.79 3.29 -3.31
N PHE A 55 -8.45 2.26 -3.86
CA PHE A 55 -9.91 2.26 -4.07
C PHE A 55 -10.67 2.23 -2.76
N ASP A 56 -10.08 1.64 -1.73
CA ASP A 56 -10.65 1.52 -0.41
C ASP A 56 -9.58 1.67 0.70
N SER A 57 -10.01 1.45 1.95
CA SER A 57 -9.13 1.43 3.12
C SER A 57 -8.10 0.30 3.08
N ASP A 58 -8.42 -0.87 2.52
CA ASP A 58 -7.53 -2.03 2.48
C ASP A 58 -6.32 -1.74 1.58
N ASP A 59 -6.55 -1.21 0.38
CA ASP A 59 -5.47 -0.84 -0.55
C ASP A 59 -4.47 0.13 0.09
N ARG A 60 -4.98 1.10 0.88
CA ARG A 60 -4.12 2.09 1.57
C ARG A 60 -3.26 1.45 2.64
N VAL A 61 -3.86 0.57 3.44
CA VAL A 61 -3.20 -0.16 4.52
C VAL A 61 -2.16 -1.10 3.93
N HIS A 62 -2.54 -1.90 2.93
CA HIS A 62 -1.63 -2.77 2.18
C HIS A 62 -0.42 -2.01 1.64
N ALA A 63 -0.66 -0.87 0.97
CA ALA A 63 0.40 -0.04 0.42
C ALA A 63 1.38 0.46 1.51
N ALA A 64 0.84 0.98 2.61
CA ALA A 64 1.64 1.53 3.70
C ALA A 64 2.43 0.45 4.44
N CYS A 65 1.82 -0.71 4.70
CA CYS A 65 2.45 -1.82 5.38
C CYS A 65 3.66 -2.35 4.62
N LEU A 66 3.52 -2.65 3.33
CA LEU A 66 4.64 -3.12 2.53
C LEU A 66 5.73 -2.05 2.38
N TYR A 67 5.37 -0.77 2.33
CA TYR A 67 6.36 0.30 2.26
C TYR A 67 7.20 0.38 3.55
N VAL A 68 6.58 0.28 4.72
CA VAL A 68 7.32 0.23 6.01
C VAL A 68 8.17 -1.03 6.13
N GLN A 69 7.64 -2.19 5.73
CA GLN A 69 8.36 -3.47 5.82
C GLN A 69 9.57 -3.55 4.89
N SER A 70 9.60 -2.77 3.80
CA SER A 70 10.72 -2.71 2.84
C SER A 70 11.78 -1.66 3.19
N LEU A 71 11.65 -0.96 4.32
CA LEU A 71 12.59 0.09 4.70
C LEU A 71 14.01 -0.41 4.95
N ASP A 72 14.24 -1.71 5.18
CA ASP A 72 15.58 -2.26 5.27
C ASP A 72 16.36 -2.15 3.94
N LEU A 73 15.67 -2.01 2.81
CA LEU A 73 16.25 -1.80 1.48
C LEU A 73 16.49 -0.32 1.14
N PHE A 74 15.78 0.61 1.79
CA PHE A 74 15.85 2.06 1.51
C PHE A 74 15.51 2.89 2.77
N PRO A 75 16.34 2.83 3.82
CA PRO A 75 16.03 3.42 5.12
C PRO A 75 15.86 4.94 5.09
N GLU A 76 16.42 5.63 4.09
CA GLU A 76 16.25 7.07 3.89
C GLU A 76 14.79 7.48 3.63
N ARG A 77 13.92 6.51 3.29
CA ARG A 77 12.49 6.71 3.06
C ARG A 77 11.64 6.54 4.31
N ALA A 78 12.23 6.23 5.47
CA ALA A 78 11.50 5.95 6.70
C ALA A 78 10.44 7.01 7.01
N ARG A 79 10.80 8.29 7.00
CA ARG A 79 9.84 9.37 7.30
C ARG A 79 8.60 9.33 6.40
N GLU A 80 8.77 9.07 5.11
CA GLU A 80 7.67 9.02 4.14
C GLU A 80 6.79 7.78 4.37
N ALA A 81 7.41 6.61 4.54
CA ALA A 81 6.70 5.35 4.74
C ALA A 81 5.88 5.35 6.05
N TRP A 82 6.48 5.84 7.15
CA TRP A 82 5.80 5.94 8.43
C TRP A 82 4.66 6.97 8.42
N ALA A 83 4.85 8.12 7.78
CA ALA A 83 3.76 9.08 7.60
C ALA A 83 2.57 8.49 6.81
N MET A 84 2.86 7.64 5.81
CA MET A 84 1.84 6.93 5.05
C MET A 84 1.09 5.89 5.92
N LEU A 85 1.81 5.17 6.80
CA LEU A 85 1.20 4.23 7.75
C LEU A 85 0.32 4.95 8.77
N ASP A 86 0.79 6.07 9.34
CA ASP A 86 0.02 6.88 10.28
C ASP A 86 -1.28 7.41 9.63
N ASP A 87 -1.20 7.85 8.37
CA ASP A 87 -2.38 8.29 7.63
C ASP A 87 -3.38 7.16 7.37
N ALA A 88 -2.89 5.99 6.99
CA ALA A 88 -3.73 4.80 6.82
C ALA A 88 -4.40 4.40 8.14
N GLU A 89 -3.67 4.46 9.26
CA GLU A 89 -4.20 4.18 10.59
C GLU A 89 -5.29 5.18 11.01
N ARG A 90 -5.05 6.49 10.85
CA ARG A 90 -6.06 7.52 11.15
C ARG A 90 -7.34 7.29 10.36
N LYS A 91 -7.22 7.01 9.05
CA LYS A 91 -8.37 6.75 8.18
C LYS A 91 -9.10 5.47 8.54
N THR A 92 -8.38 4.42 8.93
CA THR A 92 -8.96 3.15 9.38
C THR A 92 -9.69 3.33 10.71
N LYS A 93 -9.12 4.08 11.67
CA LYS A 93 -9.78 4.40 12.95
C LYS A 93 -11.07 5.19 12.75
N ALA A 94 -11.16 6.01 11.71
CA ALA A 94 -12.36 6.77 11.36
C ALA A 94 -13.47 5.92 10.71
N LEU A 95 -13.19 4.67 10.30
CA LEU A 95 -14.23 3.74 9.86
C LEU A 95 -15.16 3.40 11.03
N ARG A 96 -16.43 3.10 10.71
CA ARG A 96 -17.40 2.63 11.72
C ARG A 96 -16.87 1.37 12.40
N ARG A 97 -17.07 1.25 13.72
CA ARG A 97 -16.63 0.08 14.50
C ARG A 97 -17.14 -1.27 13.99
N ARG A 98 -18.29 -1.29 13.31
CA ARG A 98 -18.86 -2.52 12.71
C ARG A 98 -18.34 -2.83 11.31
N ASN A 99 -17.43 -2.01 10.78
CA ASN A 99 -16.81 -2.30 9.49
C ASN A 99 -15.80 -3.44 9.69
N PRO A 100 -15.99 -4.61 9.05
CA PRO A 100 -15.11 -5.75 9.24
C PRO A 100 -13.65 -5.44 8.86
N LEU A 101 -13.44 -4.59 7.84
CA LEU A 101 -12.10 -4.19 7.41
C LEU A 101 -11.39 -3.31 8.44
N ARG A 102 -12.10 -2.75 9.44
CA ARG A 102 -11.46 -1.88 10.42
C ARG A 102 -10.47 -2.67 11.29
N ASP A 103 -10.93 -3.77 11.86
CA ASP A 103 -10.15 -4.49 12.86
C ASP A 103 -9.01 -5.26 12.19
N GLU A 104 -9.28 -5.90 11.05
CA GLU A 104 -8.25 -6.55 10.21
C GLU A 104 -7.14 -5.56 9.79
N ASN A 105 -7.52 -4.37 9.32
CA ASN A 105 -6.53 -3.36 8.94
C ASN A 105 -5.73 -2.82 10.12
N LEU A 106 -6.38 -2.62 11.27
CA LEU A 106 -5.67 -2.18 12.49
C LEU A 106 -4.71 -3.24 13.01
N GLU A 107 -5.08 -4.52 12.91
CA GLU A 107 -4.19 -5.64 13.22
C GLU A 107 -2.99 -5.68 12.27
N ALA A 108 -3.21 -5.54 10.96
CA ALA A 108 -2.14 -5.48 9.97
C ALA A 108 -1.17 -4.30 10.20
N ILE A 109 -1.71 -3.14 10.58
CA ILE A 109 -0.90 -1.97 10.97
C ILE A 109 -0.10 -2.28 12.23
N ALA A 110 -0.73 -2.80 13.29
CA ALA A 110 -0.06 -3.12 14.54
C ALA A 110 1.06 -4.15 14.32
N HIS A 111 0.80 -5.19 13.56
CA HIS A 111 1.80 -6.18 13.17
C HIS A 111 2.96 -5.54 12.41
N THR A 112 2.66 -4.69 11.42
CA THR A 112 3.70 -3.96 10.67
C THR A 112 4.58 -3.13 11.60
N ARG A 113 4.00 -2.39 12.56
CA ARG A 113 4.78 -1.60 13.53
C ARG A 113 5.71 -2.48 14.37
N GLN A 114 5.25 -3.68 14.73
CA GLN A 114 6.02 -4.63 15.52
C GLN A 114 7.18 -5.25 14.74
N VAL A 115 6.98 -5.59 13.45
CA VAL A 115 8.00 -6.29 12.64
C VAL A 115 8.93 -5.33 11.88
N ALA A 116 8.60 -4.04 11.81
CA ALA A 116 9.42 -3.04 11.13
C ALA A 116 10.84 -2.98 11.70
N ARG A 117 11.82 -3.30 10.86
CA ARG A 117 13.25 -3.28 11.23
C ARG A 117 13.81 -1.87 11.37
N VAL A 118 13.26 -0.93 10.60
CA VAL A 118 13.64 0.49 10.63
C VAL A 118 12.61 1.24 11.44
N ARG A 119 13.03 1.81 12.57
CA ARG A 119 12.14 2.58 13.44
C ARG A 119 11.60 3.81 12.72
N GLY A 120 10.35 4.14 13.01
CA GLY A 120 9.77 5.41 12.62
C GLY A 120 10.40 6.57 13.39
N PRO A 121 10.23 7.81 12.90
CA PRO A 121 10.52 8.97 13.72
C PRO A 121 9.72 8.83 15.03
N GLU A 122 10.36 9.07 16.17
CA GLU A 122 9.69 9.05 17.47
C GLU A 122 8.48 9.98 17.38
N SER A 123 7.29 9.41 17.56
CA SER A 123 6.06 10.16 17.65
C SER A 123 6.20 11.00 18.91
N HIS A 124 6.63 12.25 18.77
CA HIS A 124 6.45 13.22 19.83
C HIS A 124 4.94 13.37 20.03
N GLU A 125 4.42 12.62 21.01
CA GLU A 125 3.14 12.90 21.62
C GLU A 125 3.12 14.39 21.99
N ARG A 126 2.18 15.12 21.39
CA ARG A 126 1.71 16.42 21.86
C ARG A 126 0.21 16.35 21.98
#